data_AF-A0AAN6IN50-F1
#
_entry.id   AF-A0AAN6IN50-F1
#
_cell.length_a   1.000
_cell.length_b   1.000
_cell.length_c   1.000
_cell.angle_alpha   90.00
_cell.angle_beta   90.00
_cell.angle_gamma   90.00
#
_symmetry.space_group_name_H-M   'P 1'
#
loop_
_entity.id
_entity.type
_entity.pdbx_description
1 polymer ?
#
loop_
_entity_poly.entity_id
_entity_poly.type
_entity_poly.pdbx_seq_one_letter_code
_entity_poly.pdbx_strand_id
1 'polypeptide(L)'
;MNPRNESTHLADIVAELHFEAAIAARAQAVYSAFNRANANKTTVDSERTAADTVIESLEFIEFAWTCDSGVAVAGIAAFKAQYCAGQNIHVVVGNMDLISEQTQEILRLYYAAQHKLGSRLTAPKSALLTHPAFRALAIFGGQGGMDNYMDETRAVFHVYRPLVEDFARSMAEFLIRETSVPQFSRVYEYGLDIMRWIEEPNATPEQSYMVLVPVCMPVVGLTQLMQVMVAYKTLGISPAELADGFQWITGHSQGIVGAA
;
A
#
# COMPACT_ATOMS: atom_id res chain seq x y z
N MET A 1 -12.44 -18.29 47.44
CA MET A 1 -12.75 -17.36 46.34
C MET A 1 -11.50 -16.54 46.08
N ASN A 2 -10.83 -16.79 44.97
CA ASN A 2 -9.62 -16.09 44.58
C ASN A 2 -10.00 -15.19 43.39
N PRO A 3 -9.94 -13.86 43.47
CA PRO A 3 -10.16 -13.01 42.32
C PRO A 3 -8.92 -13.16 41.43
N ARG A 4 -9.04 -13.95 40.36
CA ARG A 4 -7.99 -14.04 39.35
C ARG A 4 -7.93 -12.70 38.62
N ASN A 5 -6.73 -12.16 38.54
CA ASN A 5 -6.31 -11.05 37.69
C ASN A 5 -6.98 -11.09 36.32
N GLU A 6 -7.95 -10.19 36.11
CA GLU A 6 -8.26 -9.65 34.80
C GLU A 6 -7.38 -8.41 34.62
N SER A 7 -6.16 -8.61 34.12
CA SER A 7 -5.41 -7.55 33.46
C SER A 7 -4.61 -8.19 32.32
N THR A 8 -5.34 -8.51 31.25
CA THR A 8 -4.76 -8.56 29.91
C THR A 8 -4.22 -7.15 29.66
N HIS A 9 -2.95 -6.92 29.97
CA HIS A 9 -2.29 -5.64 29.72
C HIS A 9 -2.29 -5.44 28.21
N LEU A 10 -3.27 -4.70 27.69
CA LEU A 10 -3.15 -4.04 26.40
C LEU A 10 -1.83 -3.27 26.46
N ALA A 11 -0.90 -3.60 25.56
CA ALA A 11 0.34 -2.84 25.43
C ALA A 11 -0.09 -1.38 25.24
N ASP A 12 0.40 -0.48 26.09
CA ASP A 12 0.08 0.92 25.95
C ASP A 12 0.85 1.45 24.73
N ILE A 13 0.16 1.56 23.59
CA ILE A 13 0.75 2.06 22.33
C ILE A 13 1.41 3.43 22.53
N VAL A 14 0.90 4.25 23.46
CA VAL A 14 1.51 5.55 23.77
C VAL A 14 2.87 5.38 24.45
N ALA A 15 3.00 4.38 25.32
CA ALA A 15 4.26 4.04 25.96
C ALA A 15 5.26 3.44 24.96
N GLU A 16 4.79 2.56 24.07
CA GLU A 16 5.59 1.90 23.03
C GLU A 16 6.13 2.89 21.98
N LEU A 17 5.30 3.85 21.55
CA LEU A 17 5.70 4.87 20.58
C LEU A 17 6.59 5.96 21.20
N HIS A 18 6.79 5.98 22.52
CA HIS A 18 7.69 6.93 23.19
C HIS A 18 7.43 8.41 22.81
N PHE A 19 6.15 8.85 22.84
CA PHE A 19 5.78 10.22 22.52
C PHE A 19 6.55 11.27 23.35
N GLU A 20 6.87 12.40 22.72
CA GLU A 20 7.42 13.56 23.45
C GLU A 20 6.47 14.01 24.57
N ALA A 21 7.05 14.42 25.71
CA ALA A 21 6.31 14.79 26.91
C ALA A 21 5.22 15.86 26.66
N ALA A 22 5.44 16.76 25.71
CA ALA A 22 4.49 17.81 25.35
C ALA A 22 3.19 17.28 24.69
N ILE A 23 3.24 16.10 24.05
CA ILE A 23 2.10 15.49 23.34
C ILE A 23 1.58 14.24 24.06
N ALA A 24 2.39 13.59 24.90
CA ALA A 24 2.06 12.33 25.57
C ALA A 24 0.69 12.33 26.28
N ALA A 25 0.34 13.40 27.01
CA ALA A 25 -0.96 13.47 27.69
C ALA A 25 -2.15 13.49 26.73
N ARG A 26 -2.02 14.19 25.58
CA ARG A 26 -3.04 14.19 24.52
C ARG A 26 -3.10 12.83 23.82
N ALA A 27 -1.94 12.24 23.54
CA ALA A 27 -1.86 10.90 22.96
C ALA A 27 -2.57 9.86 23.85
N GLN A 28 -2.38 9.92 25.19
CA GLN A 28 -3.07 9.04 26.14
C GLN A 28 -4.59 9.20 26.10
N ALA A 29 -5.08 10.43 26.00
CA ALA A 29 -6.51 10.71 25.91
C ALA A 29 -7.11 10.15 24.60
N VAL A 30 -6.40 10.31 23.48
CA VAL A 30 -6.79 9.76 22.18
C VAL A 30 -6.73 8.23 22.19
N TYR A 31 -5.70 7.64 22.80
CA TYR A 31 -5.56 6.18 22.90
C TYR A 31 -6.68 5.57 23.76
N SER A 32 -7.07 6.24 24.84
CA SER A 32 -8.23 5.85 25.63
C SER A 32 -9.54 5.87 24.83
N ALA A 33 -9.69 6.83 23.90
CA ALA A 33 -10.84 6.89 23.00
C ALA A 33 -10.80 5.80 21.91
N PHE A 34 -9.61 5.54 21.36
CA PHE A 34 -9.35 4.45 20.42
C PHE A 34 -9.73 3.09 21.02
N ASN A 35 -9.28 2.80 22.24
CA ASN A 35 -9.61 1.55 22.94
C ASN A 35 -11.12 1.39 23.18
N ARG A 36 -11.82 2.48 23.53
CA ARG A 36 -13.30 2.45 23.67
C ARG A 36 -13.99 2.16 22.34
N ALA A 37 -13.49 2.72 21.24
CA ALA A 37 -14.05 2.49 19.90
C ALA A 37 -13.82 1.04 19.42
N ASN A 38 -12.71 0.42 19.82
CA ASN A 38 -12.32 -0.93 19.41
C ASN A 38 -12.65 -2.03 20.45
N ALA A 39 -13.30 -1.70 21.56
CA ALA A 39 -13.59 -2.64 22.66
C ALA A 39 -14.35 -3.91 22.22
N ASN A 40 -15.10 -3.85 21.12
CA ASN A 40 -15.87 -4.97 20.57
C ASN A 40 -15.08 -5.83 19.54
N LYS A 41 -13.88 -5.42 19.12
CA LYS A 41 -13.02 -6.21 18.23
C LYS A 41 -12.15 -7.22 18.99
N THR A 42 -11.99 -7.01 20.30
CA THR A 42 -11.08 -7.80 21.15
C THR A 42 -11.76 -9.08 21.64
N THR A 43 -11.85 -10.09 20.77
CA THR A 43 -12.21 -11.45 21.18
C THR A 43 -11.37 -12.47 20.43
N VAL A 44 -10.10 -12.65 20.83
CA VAL A 44 -9.44 -13.97 20.94
C VAL A 44 -8.31 -13.82 21.96
N ASP A 45 -8.25 -14.75 22.92
CA ASP A 45 -7.27 -14.91 23.99
C ASP A 45 -5.88 -15.38 23.46
N SER A 46 -5.44 -14.86 22.31
CA SER A 46 -4.14 -15.22 21.72
C SER A 46 -3.04 -14.28 22.18
N GLU A 47 -1.83 -14.81 22.40
CA GLU A 47 -0.64 -14.01 22.66
C GLU A 47 -0.44 -12.98 21.53
N ARG A 48 -0.36 -11.71 21.91
CA ARG A 48 -0.19 -10.59 20.98
C ARG A 48 1.21 -10.64 20.38
N THR A 49 1.31 -10.66 19.05
CA THR A 49 2.58 -10.72 18.33
C THR A 49 3.18 -9.32 18.13
N ALA A 50 4.46 -9.26 17.74
CA ALA A 50 5.08 -8.00 17.34
C ALA A 50 4.35 -7.34 16.14
N ALA A 51 3.80 -8.16 15.23
CA ALA A 51 3.00 -7.69 14.11
C ALA A 51 1.74 -6.94 14.58
N ASP A 52 1.04 -7.51 15.57
CA ASP A 52 -0.20 -6.92 16.11
C ASP A 52 0.08 -5.56 16.77
N THR A 53 1.21 -5.41 17.46
CA THR A 53 1.61 -4.12 18.04
C THR A 53 1.92 -3.07 16.97
N VAL A 54 2.58 -3.46 15.87
CA VAL A 54 2.86 -2.54 14.75
C VAL A 54 1.58 -2.11 14.05
N ILE A 55 0.67 -3.06 13.78
CA ILE A 55 -0.63 -2.78 13.16
C ILE A 55 -1.45 -1.85 14.05
N GLU A 56 -1.63 -2.18 15.32
CA GLU A 56 -2.42 -1.36 16.25
C GLU A 56 -1.84 0.05 16.44
N SER A 57 -0.51 0.19 16.39
CA SER A 57 0.15 1.51 16.39
C SER A 57 -0.27 2.36 15.20
N LEU A 58 -0.34 1.76 14.01
CA LEU A 58 -0.76 2.46 12.79
C LEU A 58 -2.27 2.72 12.76
N GLU A 59 -3.09 1.79 13.25
CA GLU A 59 -4.54 2.00 13.42
C GLU A 59 -4.83 3.14 14.42
N PHE A 60 -4.06 3.21 15.52
CA PHE A 60 -4.13 4.31 16.47
C PHE A 60 -3.81 5.66 15.81
N ILE A 61 -2.76 5.71 14.97
CA ILE A 61 -2.39 6.90 14.20
C ILE A 61 -3.51 7.27 13.21
N GLU A 62 -4.10 6.30 12.53
CA GLU A 62 -5.23 6.53 11.62
C GLU A 62 -6.45 7.10 12.37
N PHE A 63 -6.77 6.54 13.54
CA PHE A 63 -7.82 7.06 14.41
C PHE A 63 -7.52 8.46 14.91
N ALA A 64 -6.27 8.75 15.29
CA ALA A 64 -5.85 10.07 15.74
C ALA A 64 -6.09 11.14 14.66
N TRP A 65 -5.94 10.82 13.36
CA TRP A 65 -6.28 11.77 12.30
C TRP A 65 -7.74 12.24 12.31
N THR A 66 -8.66 11.46 12.90
CA THR A 66 -10.09 11.80 12.96
C THR A 66 -10.45 12.72 14.13
N CYS A 67 -9.61 12.81 15.16
CA CYS A 67 -9.93 13.52 16.40
C CYS A 67 -8.84 14.49 16.89
N ASP A 68 -7.57 14.23 16.61
CA ASP A 68 -6.44 15.11 16.94
C ASP A 68 -5.28 14.92 15.94
N SER A 69 -5.22 15.78 14.92
CA SER A 69 -4.16 15.74 13.89
C SER A 69 -2.76 15.99 14.44
N GLY A 70 -2.61 16.72 15.55
CA GLY A 70 -1.31 16.94 16.20
C GLY A 70 -0.74 15.65 16.80
N VAL A 71 -1.61 14.85 17.43
CA VAL A 71 -1.24 13.50 17.90
C VAL A 71 -0.92 12.58 16.72
N ALA A 72 -1.69 12.65 15.64
CA ALA A 72 -1.44 11.82 14.45
C ALA A 72 -0.07 12.12 13.80
N VAL A 73 0.27 13.40 13.63
CA VAL A 73 1.57 13.84 13.10
C VAL A 73 2.72 13.35 13.99
N ALA A 74 2.60 13.56 15.31
CA ALA A 74 3.59 13.10 16.27
C ALA A 74 3.70 11.56 16.29
N GLY A 75 2.57 10.86 16.13
CA GLY A 75 2.52 9.41 16.09
C GLY A 75 3.25 8.83 14.87
N ILE A 76 3.15 9.46 13.70
CA ILE A 76 3.92 9.03 12.52
C ILE A 76 5.43 9.21 12.75
N ALA A 77 5.84 10.33 13.36
CA ALA A 77 7.25 10.58 13.67
C ALA A 77 7.78 9.56 14.68
N ALA A 78 7.02 9.33 15.76
CA ALA A 78 7.29 8.32 16.77
C ALA A 78 7.38 6.91 16.19
N PHE A 79 6.42 6.51 15.35
CA PHE A 79 6.40 5.21 14.67
C PHE A 79 7.67 4.99 13.83
N LYS A 80 8.07 6.01 13.06
CA LYS A 80 9.31 5.93 12.26
C LYS A 80 10.55 5.79 13.14
N ALA A 81 10.62 6.52 14.24
CA ALA A 81 11.73 6.44 15.18
C ALA A 81 11.82 5.04 15.82
N GLN A 82 10.69 4.50 16.26
CA GLN A 82 10.60 3.21 16.94
C GLN A 82 10.83 2.01 16.01
N TYR A 83 10.11 1.96 14.89
CA TYR A 83 10.06 0.75 14.05
C TYR A 83 10.89 0.83 12.78
N CYS A 84 11.08 2.02 12.20
CA CYS A 84 11.81 2.13 10.95
C CYS A 84 13.32 2.29 11.15
N ALA A 85 13.77 2.89 12.26
CA ALA A 85 15.19 3.11 12.54
C ALA A 85 15.98 3.73 11.34
N GLY A 86 15.31 4.62 10.59
CA GLY A 86 15.87 5.23 9.39
C GLY A 86 15.92 4.33 8.15
N GLN A 87 15.32 3.14 8.18
CA GLN A 87 15.13 2.26 7.02
C GLN A 87 13.79 2.53 6.32
N ASN A 88 13.65 2.05 5.09
CA ASN A 88 12.37 2.03 4.40
C ASN A 88 11.44 0.99 5.04
N ILE A 89 10.14 1.28 5.15
CA ILE A 89 9.14 0.36 5.75
C ILE A 89 9.12 -1.02 5.09
N HIS A 90 9.41 -1.12 3.79
CA HIS A 90 9.52 -2.41 3.07
C HIS A 90 10.65 -3.29 3.62
N VAL A 91 11.75 -2.70 4.08
CA VAL A 91 12.85 -3.42 4.73
C VAL A 91 12.42 -3.92 6.11
N VAL A 92 11.67 -3.09 6.86
CA VAL A 92 11.16 -3.44 8.19
C VAL A 92 10.23 -4.65 8.10
N VAL A 93 9.18 -4.57 7.28
CA VAL A 93 8.20 -5.66 7.13
C VAL A 93 8.84 -6.91 6.51
N GLY A 94 9.82 -6.76 5.62
CA GLY A 94 10.54 -7.89 5.03
C GLY A 94 11.47 -8.62 6.00
N ASN A 95 11.85 -7.99 7.11
CA ASN A 95 12.63 -8.60 8.19
C ASN A 95 11.76 -9.16 9.32
N MET A 96 10.44 -8.93 9.27
CA MET A 96 9.49 -9.49 10.22
C MET A 96 8.94 -10.82 9.66
N ASP A 97 8.70 -11.80 10.54
CA ASP A 97 8.04 -13.06 10.18
C ASP A 97 6.52 -12.85 10.05
N LEU A 98 6.10 -12.24 8.93
CA LEU A 98 4.73 -11.84 8.67
C LEU A 98 4.09 -12.71 7.59
N ILE A 99 2.79 -12.98 7.77
CA ILE A 99 1.96 -13.45 6.65
C ILE A 99 1.68 -12.30 5.67
N SER A 100 1.26 -12.65 4.45
CA SER A 100 1.01 -11.67 3.38
C SER A 100 0.01 -10.59 3.80
N GLU A 101 -1.06 -10.99 4.49
CA GLU A 101 -2.13 -10.10 4.95
C GLU A 101 -1.62 -9.05 5.94
N GLN A 102 -0.77 -9.44 6.89
CA GLN A 102 -0.14 -8.52 7.85
C GLN A 102 0.79 -7.54 7.15
N THR A 103 1.59 -8.03 6.19
CA THR A 103 2.49 -7.16 5.41
C THR A 103 1.71 -6.11 4.63
N GLN A 104 0.66 -6.53 3.94
CA GLN A 104 -0.21 -5.64 3.16
C GLN A 104 -0.89 -4.60 4.05
N GLU A 105 -1.38 -5.01 5.22
CA GLU A 105 -2.08 -4.12 6.14
C GLU A 105 -1.15 -3.05 6.74
N ILE A 106 0.06 -3.44 7.17
CA ILE A 106 1.07 -2.50 7.69
C ILE A 106 1.42 -1.46 6.60
N LEU A 107 1.68 -1.91 5.37
CA LEU A 107 2.03 -1.01 4.27
C LEU A 107 0.86 -0.07 3.92
N ARG A 108 -0.37 -0.60 3.89
CA ARG A 108 -1.60 0.19 3.65
C ARG A 108 -1.75 1.30 4.66
N LEU A 109 -1.73 0.96 5.95
CA LEU A 109 -1.90 1.93 7.02
C LEU A 109 -0.74 2.95 7.04
N TYR A 110 0.50 2.50 6.84
CA TYR A 110 1.67 3.37 6.81
C TYR A 110 1.59 4.41 5.69
N TYR A 111 1.30 4.00 4.45
CA TYR A 111 1.22 4.94 3.33
C TYR A 111 -0.04 5.82 3.38
N ALA A 112 -1.15 5.34 3.97
CA ALA A 112 -2.31 6.18 4.28
C ALA A 112 -1.96 7.29 5.28
N ALA A 113 -1.26 6.96 6.37
CA ALA A 113 -0.83 7.93 7.36
C ALA A 113 0.17 8.95 6.77
N GLN A 114 1.14 8.48 5.99
CA GLN A 114 2.12 9.33 5.32
C GLN A 114 1.51 10.27 4.29
N HIS A 115 0.54 9.80 3.50
CA HIS A 115 -0.14 10.63 2.51
C HIS A 115 -0.88 11.80 3.18
N LYS A 116 -1.50 11.57 4.34
CA LYS A 116 -2.19 12.62 5.12
C LYS A 116 -1.26 13.73 5.63
N LEU A 117 0.05 13.47 5.76
CA LEU A 117 1.02 14.53 6.09
C LEU A 117 1.21 15.54 4.96
N GLY A 118 0.87 15.19 3.72
CA GLY A 118 1.00 16.06 2.54
C GLY A 118 2.44 16.37 2.11
N SER A 119 3.45 15.88 2.85
CA SER A 119 4.85 16.02 2.49
C SER A 119 5.28 14.94 1.50
N ARG A 120 6.22 15.28 0.60
CA ARG A 120 6.89 14.28 -0.25
C ARG A 120 7.52 13.20 0.63
N LEU A 121 7.28 11.94 0.29
CA LEU A 121 7.92 10.81 0.95
C LEU A 121 9.43 10.93 0.83
N THR A 122 10.13 10.74 1.94
CA THR A 122 11.59 10.66 2.00
C THR A 122 11.98 9.25 2.40
N ALA A 123 12.88 8.64 1.65
CA ALA A 123 13.44 7.34 1.97
C ALA A 123 14.97 7.37 1.85
N PRO A 124 15.67 6.46 2.55
CA PRO A 124 17.08 6.23 2.32
C PRO A 124 17.34 5.87 0.86
N LYS A 125 18.52 6.25 0.36
CA LYS A 125 18.94 5.85 -0.99
C LYS A 125 18.99 4.32 -1.09
N SER A 126 18.40 3.78 -2.16
CA SER A 126 18.45 2.35 -2.45
C SER A 126 19.90 1.91 -2.71
N ALA A 127 20.42 0.97 -1.92
CA ALA A 127 21.74 0.40 -2.14
C ALA A 127 21.84 -0.29 -3.51
N LEU A 128 20.76 -0.96 -3.94
CA LEU A 128 20.68 -1.64 -5.24
C LEU A 128 20.86 -0.68 -6.42
N LEU A 129 20.26 0.52 -6.34
CA LEU A 129 20.28 1.49 -7.44
C LEU A 129 21.48 2.45 -7.40
N THR A 130 22.19 2.54 -6.28
CA THR A 130 23.24 3.56 -6.09
C THR A 130 24.65 2.99 -5.94
N HIS A 131 24.80 1.72 -5.56
CA HIS A 131 26.10 1.14 -5.31
C HIS A 131 26.78 0.70 -6.62
N PRO A 132 28.03 1.14 -6.90
CA PRO A 132 28.66 1.03 -8.22
C PRO A 132 28.98 -0.41 -8.66
N ALA A 133 28.97 -1.36 -7.72
CA ALA A 133 29.16 -2.78 -8.02
C ALA A 133 27.89 -3.45 -8.60
N PHE A 134 26.73 -2.81 -8.51
CA PHE A 134 25.48 -3.36 -9.03
C PHE A 134 25.06 -2.64 -10.31
N ARG A 135 24.49 -3.42 -11.23
CA ARG A 135 23.95 -2.94 -12.50
C ARG A 135 22.55 -3.51 -12.64
N ALA A 136 21.54 -2.65 -12.52
CA ALA A 136 20.15 -3.09 -12.53
C ALA A 136 19.59 -3.11 -13.97
N LEU A 137 18.81 -4.16 -14.27
CA LEU A 137 17.99 -4.28 -15.47
C LEU A 137 16.51 -4.29 -15.02
N ALA A 138 15.71 -3.36 -15.53
CA ALA A 138 14.26 -3.41 -15.38
C ALA A 138 13.65 -4.29 -16.47
N ILE A 139 12.76 -5.20 -16.08
CA ILE A 139 12.05 -6.10 -17.01
C ILE A 139 10.56 -5.96 -16.78
N PHE A 140 9.83 -5.59 -17.83
CA PHE A 140 8.37 -5.54 -17.84
C PHE A 140 7.80 -6.84 -18.40
N GLY A 141 6.94 -7.50 -17.62
CA GLY A 141 6.32 -8.78 -17.99
C GLY A 141 5.31 -8.67 -19.14
N GLY A 142 4.95 -9.81 -19.72
CA GLY A 142 3.84 -9.94 -20.66
C GLY A 142 2.63 -10.63 -20.02
N GLN A 143 1.86 -11.36 -20.83
CA GLN A 143 0.64 -12.09 -20.43
C GLN A 143 0.93 -13.40 -19.66
N GLY A 144 1.96 -13.44 -18.82
CA GLY A 144 2.17 -14.58 -17.91
C GLY A 144 1.32 -14.41 -16.65
N GLY A 145 0.73 -15.49 -16.10
CA GLY A 145 -0.08 -15.39 -14.88
C GLY A 145 -1.49 -14.79 -15.07
N MET A 146 -2.05 -14.93 -16.28
CA MET A 146 -3.37 -14.41 -16.68
C MET A 146 -4.55 -14.86 -15.82
N ASP A 147 -4.38 -15.88 -14.99
CA ASP A 147 -5.46 -16.35 -14.12
C ASP A 147 -5.69 -15.41 -12.93
N ASN A 148 -4.65 -14.68 -12.48
CA ASN A 148 -4.71 -13.88 -11.24
C ASN A 148 -4.24 -12.42 -11.41
N TYR A 149 -4.06 -11.91 -12.63
CA TYR A 149 -3.54 -10.54 -12.85
C TYR A 149 -4.45 -9.46 -12.25
N MET A 150 -5.76 -9.71 -12.18
CA MET A 150 -6.71 -8.77 -11.57
C MET A 150 -6.53 -8.71 -10.05
N ASP A 151 -6.13 -9.82 -9.41
CA ASP A 151 -5.81 -9.83 -7.98
C ASP A 151 -4.54 -9.06 -7.69
N GLU A 152 -3.52 -9.14 -8.57
CA GLU A 152 -2.34 -8.29 -8.47
C GLU A 152 -2.71 -6.80 -8.61
N THR A 153 -3.56 -6.48 -9.58
CA THR A 153 -4.09 -5.12 -9.80
C THR A 153 -4.75 -4.58 -8.53
N ARG A 154 -5.62 -5.39 -7.91
CA ARG A 154 -6.28 -5.05 -6.64
C ARG A 154 -5.30 -4.92 -5.50
N ALA A 155 -4.36 -5.84 -5.35
CA ALA A 155 -3.38 -5.83 -4.27
C ALA A 155 -2.54 -4.54 -4.30
N VAL A 156 -2.00 -4.17 -5.46
CA VAL A 156 -1.23 -2.92 -5.63
C VAL A 156 -2.10 -1.71 -5.32
N PHE A 157 -3.31 -1.66 -5.88
CA PHE A 157 -4.22 -0.54 -5.65
C PHE A 157 -4.64 -0.41 -4.19
N HIS A 158 -5.00 -1.50 -3.51
CA HIS A 158 -5.45 -1.46 -2.12
C HIS A 158 -4.32 -1.10 -1.15
N VAL A 159 -3.16 -1.71 -1.30
CA VAL A 159 -2.00 -1.46 -0.42
C VAL A 159 -1.48 -0.04 -0.59
N TYR A 160 -1.42 0.46 -1.82
CA TYR A 160 -0.82 1.76 -2.12
C TYR A 160 -1.82 2.80 -2.60
N ARG A 161 -3.12 2.64 -2.29
CA ARG A 161 -4.21 3.51 -2.77
C ARG A 161 -3.84 5.00 -2.78
N PRO A 162 -3.33 5.59 -1.68
CA PRO A 162 -3.01 7.02 -1.64
C PRO A 162 -1.90 7.45 -2.61
N LEU A 163 -1.12 6.50 -3.14
CA LEU A 163 -0.04 6.74 -4.10
C LEU A 163 -0.49 6.53 -5.55
N VAL A 164 -1.52 5.74 -5.81
CA VAL A 164 -1.88 5.30 -7.17
C VAL A 164 -3.30 5.65 -7.59
N GLU A 165 -4.18 6.05 -6.67
CA GLU A 165 -5.62 6.21 -6.94
C GLU A 165 -5.91 7.23 -8.05
N ASP A 166 -5.32 8.43 -7.98
CA ASP A 166 -5.55 9.47 -8.99
C ASP A 166 -5.17 9.00 -10.40
N PHE A 167 -4.06 8.27 -10.51
CA PHE A 167 -3.60 7.70 -11.77
C PHE A 167 -4.54 6.59 -12.25
N ALA A 168 -4.89 5.65 -11.38
CA ALA A 168 -5.77 4.54 -11.72
C ALA A 168 -7.15 5.02 -12.19
N ARG A 169 -7.72 5.99 -11.49
CA ARG A 169 -9.01 6.60 -11.84
C ARG A 169 -8.93 7.33 -13.18
N SER A 170 -7.90 8.15 -13.38
CA SER A 170 -7.69 8.88 -14.64
C SER A 170 -7.53 7.93 -15.84
N MET A 171 -6.77 6.85 -15.68
CA MET A 171 -6.57 5.86 -16.74
C MET A 171 -7.83 5.03 -17.03
N ALA A 172 -8.58 4.64 -16.00
CA ALA A 172 -9.85 3.96 -16.21
C ALA A 172 -10.87 4.85 -16.94
N GLU A 173 -11.00 6.13 -16.54
CA GLU A 173 -11.86 7.10 -17.24
C GLU A 173 -11.43 7.30 -18.69
N PHE A 174 -10.12 7.38 -18.95
CA PHE A 174 -9.57 7.43 -20.30
C PHE A 174 -9.99 6.19 -21.10
N LEU A 175 -9.75 4.99 -20.58
CA LEU A 175 -10.05 3.73 -21.25
C LEU A 175 -11.54 3.54 -21.52
N ILE A 176 -12.41 3.85 -20.56
CA ILE A 176 -13.87 3.83 -20.76
C ILE A 176 -14.25 4.73 -21.94
N ARG A 177 -13.75 5.98 -21.97
CA ARG A 177 -14.09 6.92 -23.03
C ARG A 177 -13.63 6.43 -24.42
N GLU A 178 -12.40 5.95 -24.52
CA GLU A 178 -11.84 5.48 -25.80
C GLU A 178 -12.49 4.18 -26.29
N THR A 179 -13.01 3.34 -25.38
CA THR A 179 -13.64 2.06 -25.72
C THR A 179 -15.15 2.13 -25.92
N SER A 180 -15.81 3.22 -25.52
CA SER A 180 -17.27 3.38 -25.61
C SER A 180 -17.81 3.68 -27.01
N VAL A 181 -16.95 3.69 -28.04
CA VAL A 181 -17.38 3.97 -29.41
C VAL A 181 -18.02 2.73 -30.06
N PRO A 182 -19.06 2.88 -30.92
CA PRO A 182 -19.82 1.75 -31.48
C PRO A 182 -18.98 0.68 -32.17
N GLN A 183 -17.85 1.07 -32.76
CA GLN A 183 -16.91 0.17 -33.44
C GLN A 183 -16.32 -0.89 -32.51
N PHE A 184 -16.17 -0.59 -31.22
CA PHE A 184 -15.59 -1.51 -30.25
C PHE A 184 -16.62 -2.28 -29.41
N SER A 185 -17.91 -2.01 -29.57
CA SER A 185 -19.00 -2.69 -28.85
C SER A 185 -18.95 -4.23 -28.91
N ARG A 186 -18.44 -4.79 -30.02
CA ARG A 186 -18.27 -6.25 -30.17
C ARG A 186 -17.08 -6.82 -29.42
N VAL A 187 -16.09 -5.98 -29.12
CA VAL A 187 -14.87 -6.37 -28.41
C VAL A 187 -15.07 -6.19 -26.90
N TYR A 188 -15.69 -5.08 -26.50
CA TYR A 188 -15.90 -4.73 -25.10
C TYR A 188 -17.35 -4.96 -24.66
N GLU A 189 -17.83 -6.20 -24.75
CA GLU A 189 -19.21 -6.58 -24.38
C GLU A 189 -19.55 -6.16 -22.94
N TYR A 190 -18.60 -6.29 -22.01
CA TYR A 190 -18.74 -5.89 -20.60
C TYR A 190 -18.08 -4.54 -20.28
N GLY A 191 -17.65 -3.80 -21.30
CA GLY A 191 -16.88 -2.55 -21.14
C GLY A 191 -15.47 -2.76 -20.57
N LEU A 192 -14.82 -1.66 -20.22
CA LEU A 192 -13.47 -1.64 -19.64
C LEU A 192 -13.45 -0.78 -18.36
N ASP A 193 -14.41 -1.01 -17.46
CA ASP A 193 -14.54 -0.29 -16.19
C ASP A 193 -13.63 -0.90 -15.12
N ILE A 194 -12.32 -0.68 -15.29
CA ILE A 194 -11.28 -1.26 -14.45
C ILE A 194 -11.42 -0.81 -12.99
N MET A 195 -11.81 0.45 -12.75
CA MET A 195 -12.01 0.96 -11.39
C MET A 195 -13.12 0.21 -10.68
N ARG A 196 -14.24 -0.06 -11.36
CA ARG A 196 -15.30 -0.88 -10.78
C ARG A 196 -14.82 -2.30 -10.49
N TRP A 197 -14.03 -2.92 -11.36
CA TRP A 197 -13.50 -4.27 -11.12
C TRP A 197 -12.49 -4.33 -9.97
N ILE A 198 -11.76 -3.23 -9.73
CA ILE A 198 -10.86 -3.08 -8.58
C ILE A 198 -11.67 -2.95 -7.29
N GLU A 199 -12.65 -2.06 -7.24
CA GLU A 199 -13.39 -1.73 -6.01
C GLU A 199 -14.48 -2.77 -5.67
N GLU A 200 -15.05 -3.42 -6.68
CA GLU A 200 -16.10 -4.43 -6.57
C GLU A 200 -15.63 -5.74 -7.20
N PRO A 201 -14.96 -6.65 -6.46
CA PRO A 201 -14.49 -7.92 -7.01
C PRO A 201 -15.59 -8.73 -7.72
N ASN A 202 -16.82 -8.69 -7.20
CA ASN A 202 -17.99 -9.36 -7.76
C ASN A 202 -18.48 -8.74 -9.09
N ALA A 203 -18.05 -7.54 -9.44
CA ALA A 203 -18.38 -6.90 -10.72
C ALA A 203 -17.40 -7.28 -11.85
N THR A 204 -16.37 -8.06 -11.53
CA THR A 204 -15.37 -8.49 -12.51
C THR A 204 -15.99 -9.52 -13.44
N PRO A 205 -15.90 -9.33 -14.78
CA PRO A 205 -16.41 -10.28 -15.74
C PRO A 205 -15.77 -11.67 -15.62
N GLU A 206 -16.39 -12.66 -16.26
CA GLU A 206 -15.85 -14.01 -16.29
C GLU A 206 -14.48 -14.09 -16.96
N GLN A 207 -13.69 -15.11 -16.57
CA GLN A 207 -12.33 -15.28 -17.02
C GLN A 207 -12.20 -15.31 -18.55
N SER A 208 -13.20 -15.85 -19.26
CA SER A 208 -13.24 -15.88 -20.73
C SER A 208 -13.18 -14.49 -21.37
N TYR A 209 -13.76 -13.47 -20.73
CA TYR A 209 -13.66 -12.08 -21.14
C TYR A 209 -12.36 -11.44 -20.65
N MET A 210 -11.98 -11.71 -19.40
CA MET A 210 -10.79 -11.12 -18.78
C MET A 210 -9.48 -11.56 -19.44
N VAL A 211 -9.44 -12.69 -20.15
CA VAL A 211 -8.25 -13.13 -20.91
C VAL A 211 -8.17 -12.55 -22.32
N LEU A 212 -9.21 -11.86 -22.82
CA LEU A 212 -9.15 -11.23 -24.12
C LEU A 212 -8.02 -10.21 -24.15
N VAL A 213 -7.11 -10.32 -25.13
CA VAL A 213 -6.00 -9.38 -25.33
C VAL A 213 -6.42 -7.90 -25.22
N PRO A 214 -7.50 -7.43 -25.87
CA PRO A 214 -7.92 -6.02 -25.76
C PRO A 214 -8.38 -5.60 -24.36
N VAL A 215 -8.67 -6.54 -23.46
CA VAL A 215 -9.07 -6.31 -22.06
C VAL A 215 -7.86 -6.46 -21.13
N CYS A 216 -7.12 -7.57 -21.23
CA CYS A 216 -6.02 -7.82 -20.29
C CYS A 216 -4.81 -6.91 -20.51
N MET A 217 -4.49 -6.58 -21.77
CA MET A 217 -3.32 -5.75 -22.07
C MET A 217 -3.38 -4.37 -21.38
N PRO A 218 -4.47 -3.59 -21.47
CA PRO A 218 -4.56 -2.32 -20.76
C PRO A 218 -4.58 -2.48 -19.23
N VAL A 219 -5.19 -3.54 -18.68
CA VAL A 219 -5.19 -3.77 -17.22
C VAL A 219 -3.80 -4.13 -16.71
N VAL A 220 -3.08 -5.02 -17.40
CA VAL A 220 -1.69 -5.38 -17.05
C VAL A 220 -0.77 -4.17 -17.18
N GLY A 221 -0.94 -3.37 -18.23
CA GLY A 221 -0.20 -2.11 -18.39
C GLY A 221 -0.48 -1.13 -17.24
N LEU A 222 -1.74 -0.99 -16.81
CA LEU A 222 -2.12 -0.19 -15.66
C LEU A 222 -1.40 -0.68 -14.39
N THR A 223 -1.40 -1.98 -14.13
CA THR A 223 -0.74 -2.59 -12.96
C THR A 223 0.77 -2.35 -12.97
N GLN A 224 1.42 -2.53 -14.12
CA GLN A 224 2.85 -2.26 -14.27
C GLN A 224 3.18 -0.79 -13.95
N LEU A 225 2.38 0.15 -14.46
CA LEU A 225 2.59 1.57 -14.19
C LEU A 225 2.30 1.93 -12.74
N MET A 226 1.29 1.33 -12.11
CA MET A 226 1.07 1.48 -10.66
C MET A 226 2.28 0.97 -9.85
N GLN A 227 2.87 -0.17 -10.21
CA GLN A 227 4.08 -0.69 -9.55
C GLN A 227 5.27 0.26 -9.71
N VAL A 228 5.48 0.82 -10.91
CA VAL A 228 6.51 1.86 -11.15
C VAL A 228 6.24 3.10 -10.30
N MET A 229 4.97 3.52 -10.19
CA MET A 229 4.56 4.64 -9.33
C MET A 229 4.86 4.40 -7.86
N VAL A 230 4.54 3.21 -7.36
CA VAL A 230 4.90 2.80 -6.01
C VAL A 230 6.42 2.85 -5.83
N ALA A 231 7.20 2.31 -6.77
CA ALA A 231 8.65 2.29 -6.66
C ALA A 231 9.26 3.70 -6.51
N TYR A 232 8.98 4.64 -7.41
CA TYR A 232 9.60 5.97 -7.30
C TYR A 232 9.04 6.78 -6.11
N LYS A 233 7.73 6.68 -5.82
CA LYS A 233 7.12 7.43 -4.71
C LYS A 233 7.64 6.95 -3.36
N THR A 234 7.75 5.64 -3.16
CA THR A 234 8.24 5.06 -1.89
C THR A 234 9.75 5.25 -1.69
N LEU A 235 10.51 5.41 -2.78
CA LEU A 235 11.92 5.82 -2.74
C LEU A 235 12.11 7.34 -2.58
N GLY A 236 11.03 8.13 -2.70
CA GLY A 236 11.10 9.57 -2.61
C GLY A 236 11.81 10.24 -3.79
N ILE A 237 11.94 9.56 -4.93
CA ILE A 237 12.63 10.03 -6.14
C ILE A 237 11.61 10.33 -7.26
N SER A 238 12.05 11.01 -8.32
CA SER A 238 11.25 11.24 -9.51
C SER A 238 11.26 10.02 -10.44
N PRO A 239 10.31 9.92 -11.40
CA PRO A 239 10.34 8.87 -12.42
C PRO A 239 11.65 8.85 -13.23
N ALA A 240 12.22 10.04 -13.52
CA ALA A 240 13.50 10.16 -14.23
C ALA A 240 14.66 9.60 -13.39
N GLU A 241 14.75 9.96 -12.12
CA GLU A 241 15.76 9.41 -11.20
C GLU A 241 15.64 7.89 -11.02
N LEU A 242 14.41 7.35 -11.05
CA LEU A 242 14.21 5.91 -11.03
C LEU A 242 14.75 5.26 -12.31
N ALA A 243 14.43 5.82 -13.49
CA ALA A 243 14.90 5.32 -14.77
C ALA A 243 16.43 5.35 -14.88
N ASP A 244 17.08 6.44 -14.43
CA ASP A 244 18.54 6.59 -14.39
C ASP A 244 19.22 5.55 -13.47
N GLY A 245 18.48 4.99 -12.51
CA GLY A 245 18.96 3.91 -11.63
C GLY A 245 19.10 2.55 -12.34
N PHE A 246 18.51 2.38 -13.53
CA PHE A 246 18.63 1.17 -14.33
C PHE A 246 19.55 1.39 -15.51
N GLN A 247 20.47 0.45 -15.75
CA GLN A 247 21.33 0.53 -16.93
C GLN A 247 20.59 0.11 -18.20
N TRP A 248 19.61 -0.77 -18.04
CA TRP A 248 18.81 -1.30 -19.13
C TRP A 248 17.37 -1.42 -18.69
N ILE A 249 16.47 -1.22 -19.64
CA ILE A 249 15.03 -1.40 -19.49
C ILE A 249 14.56 -2.21 -20.70
N THR A 250 13.83 -3.28 -20.46
CA THR A 250 13.29 -4.13 -21.52
C THR A 250 11.92 -4.67 -21.13
N GLY A 251 11.21 -5.24 -22.09
CA GLY A 251 9.92 -5.86 -21.84
C GLY A 251 9.69 -7.07 -22.71
N HIS A 252 8.99 -8.06 -22.15
CA HIS A 252 8.61 -9.27 -22.87
C HIS A 252 7.23 -9.09 -23.52
N SER A 253 7.14 -9.27 -24.84
CA SER A 253 5.89 -9.09 -25.59
C SER A 253 5.28 -7.71 -25.32
N GLN A 254 4.03 -7.61 -24.86
CA GLN A 254 3.38 -6.34 -24.53
C GLN A 254 4.12 -5.52 -23.46
N GLY A 255 4.95 -6.15 -22.61
CA GLY A 255 5.74 -5.44 -21.61
C GLY A 255 6.71 -4.44 -22.22
N ILE A 256 7.06 -4.58 -23.51
CA ILE A 256 7.91 -3.61 -24.20
C ILE A 256 7.27 -2.20 -24.24
N VAL A 257 5.94 -2.12 -24.20
CA VAL A 257 5.20 -0.84 -24.18
C VAL A 257 5.41 -0.11 -22.85
N GLY A 258 5.48 -0.83 -21.72
CA GLY A 258 5.79 -0.22 -20.42
C GLY A 258 7.27 0.11 -20.23
N ALA A 259 8.15 -0.59 -20.98
CA ALA A 259 9.60 -0.41 -20.95
C ALA A 259 10.09 0.79 -21.78
N ALA A 260 9.38 1.13 -22.87
CA ALA A 260 9.73 2.18 -23.82
C ALA A 260 9.24 3.56 -23.37
#